data_AF-A0AB35MHL5-F1
#
_entry.id   AF-A0AB35MHL5-F1
#
_cell.length_a   1.000
_cell.length_b   1.000
_cell.length_c   1.000
_cell.angle_alpha   90.00
_cell.angle_beta   90.00
_cell.angle_gamma   90.00
#
_symmetry.space_group_name_H-M   'P 1'
#
loop_
_entity.id
_entity.type
_entity.pdbx_description
1 polymer ?
#
loop_
_entity_poly.entity_id
_entity_poly.type
_entity_poly.pdbx_seq_one_letter_code
_entity_poly.pdbx_strand_id
1 'polypeptide(L)'
;MVTMRGAGAARGLVALVVAVALAACGGGPAPPVIDEKGAGADGGGDDYGAVEVIDGRVVDQVGGYGEPVEASGSDQLVAPQTVLLSVDTQGGSGVVRVELVRGYVALDATAEPVPPIDLPDEVLRFTVRQRSDGVYVCGVAPCITRAE
;
A
#
# COMPACT_ATOMS: atom_id res chain seq x y z
N MET A 1 13.83 41.86 58.03
CA MET A 1 14.71 42.03 56.85
C MET A 1 14.16 41.10 55.77
N VAL A 2 13.74 41.49 54.57
CA VAL A 2 14.04 42.64 53.70
C VAL A 2 12.74 43.01 52.96
N THR A 3 12.47 44.31 52.91
CA THR A 3 11.48 44.97 52.06
C THR A 3 11.93 44.99 50.60
N MET A 4 11.02 44.87 49.63
CA MET A 4 10.92 45.85 48.54
C MET A 4 9.62 45.74 47.72
N ARG A 5 9.04 46.91 47.46
CA ARG A 5 7.87 47.24 46.63
C ARG A 5 8.25 47.35 45.15
N GLY A 6 7.25 47.23 44.28
CA GLY A 6 7.19 47.87 42.95
C GLY A 6 6.38 47.01 41.97
N ALA A 7 5.09 47.21 41.73
CA ALA A 7 4.38 48.31 41.07
C ALA A 7 4.74 48.47 39.57
N GLY A 8 3.72 48.39 38.70
CA GLY A 8 3.76 49.02 37.38
C GLY A 8 3.18 48.18 36.24
N ALA A 9 1.97 48.51 35.82
CA ALA A 9 1.27 47.98 34.66
C ALA A 9 1.83 48.50 33.32
N ALA A 10 1.78 47.67 32.28
CA ALA A 10 1.75 48.06 30.86
C ALA A 10 1.14 46.88 30.08
N ARG A 11 -0.10 47.01 29.60
CA ARG A 11 -0.43 47.36 28.20
C ARG A 11 0.14 46.38 27.17
N GLY A 12 -0.75 45.87 26.33
CA GLY A 12 -0.36 45.51 24.96
C GLY A 12 -0.72 44.10 24.56
N LEU A 13 -1.96 43.94 24.16
CA LEU A 13 -2.46 42.85 23.34
C LEU A 13 -1.70 42.84 22.01
N VAL A 14 -0.94 41.79 21.71
CA VAL A 14 -0.65 41.35 20.33
C VAL A 14 -0.66 39.83 20.32
N ALA A 15 -1.79 39.28 19.88
CA ALA A 15 -1.87 37.91 19.41
C ALA A 15 -0.90 37.74 18.24
N LEU A 16 0.22 37.06 18.47
CA LEU A 16 1.10 36.66 17.39
C LEU A 16 0.79 35.19 17.10
N VAL A 17 0.05 35.03 16.01
CA VAL A 17 -0.17 33.80 15.26
C VAL A 17 1.17 33.07 15.15
N VAL A 18 1.35 32.00 15.92
CA VAL A 18 2.37 31.00 15.61
C VAL A 18 1.83 30.28 14.39
N ALA A 19 2.12 30.87 13.22
CA ALA A 19 2.07 30.17 11.97
C ALA A 19 2.99 28.96 12.15
N VAL A 20 2.37 27.79 12.26
CA VAL A 20 3.04 26.51 12.06
C VAL A 20 3.68 26.63 10.69
N ALA A 21 4.98 26.94 10.68
CA ALA A 21 5.81 26.70 9.53
C ALA A 21 5.60 25.22 9.24
N LEU A 22 4.83 24.92 8.19
CA LEU A 22 4.86 23.62 7.57
C LEU A 22 6.33 23.43 7.21
N ALA A 23 7.01 22.68 8.07
CA ALA A 23 8.23 22.01 7.74
C ALA A 23 8.00 21.42 6.35
N ALA A 24 8.90 21.77 5.44
CA ALA A 24 9.01 21.16 4.14
C ALA A 24 8.90 19.64 4.31
N CYS A 25 7.71 19.10 4.03
CA CYS A 25 7.54 17.68 3.83
C CYS A 25 8.17 17.42 2.47
N GLY A 26 9.31 16.74 2.52
CA GLY A 26 10.29 16.71 1.46
C GLY A 26 9.69 16.40 0.10
N GLY A 27 10.28 17.04 -0.91
CA GLY A 27 10.36 16.46 -2.23
C GLY A 27 11.08 15.11 -2.12
N GLY A 28 10.32 14.07 -1.81
CA GLY A 28 10.68 12.74 -2.23
C GLY A 28 10.71 12.74 -3.77
N PRO A 29 11.59 11.96 -4.40
CA PRO A 29 11.53 11.77 -5.84
C PRO A 29 10.10 11.39 -6.20
N ALA A 30 9.52 12.09 -7.18
CA ALA A 30 8.26 11.67 -7.76
C ALA A 30 8.40 10.19 -8.13
N PRO A 31 7.39 9.34 -7.82
CA PRO A 31 7.46 7.94 -8.20
C PRO A 31 7.79 7.85 -9.69
N PRO A 32 8.69 6.94 -10.09
CA PRO A 32 9.10 6.83 -11.49
C PRO A 32 7.84 6.68 -12.35
N VAL A 33 7.75 7.50 -13.39
CA VAL A 33 6.67 7.40 -14.37
C VAL A 33 6.96 6.16 -15.18
N ILE A 34 6.31 5.07 -14.81
CA ILE A 34 6.24 3.89 -15.65
C ILE A 34 5.27 4.29 -16.76
N ASP A 35 5.68 4.11 -18.02
CA ASP A 35 4.68 3.98 -19.08
C ASP A 35 3.87 2.77 -18.67
N GLU A 36 2.76 3.01 -17.98
CA GLU A 36 1.74 2.00 -17.72
C GLU A 36 1.16 1.64 -19.08
N LYS A 37 1.91 0.85 -19.85
CA LYS A 37 1.37 -0.47 -20.09
C LYS A 37 1.13 -1.04 -18.71
N GLY A 38 -0.09 -0.81 -18.20
CA GLY A 38 -0.54 -1.47 -17.00
C GLY A 38 -0.19 -2.95 -17.12
N ALA A 39 -0.22 -3.67 -16.02
CA ALA A 39 0.03 -5.12 -16.00
C ALA A 39 -0.93 -5.97 -16.87
N GLY A 40 -1.54 -5.42 -17.94
CA GLY A 40 -2.21 -6.11 -19.03
C GLY A 40 -2.09 -5.43 -20.40
N ALA A 41 -0.94 -4.84 -20.79
CA ALA A 41 -0.84 -4.21 -22.12
C ALA A 41 0.17 -4.83 -23.10
N ASP A 42 0.90 -5.89 -22.74
CA ASP A 42 1.60 -6.78 -23.69
C ASP A 42 1.46 -8.26 -23.29
N GLY A 43 0.23 -8.75 -23.28
CA GLY A 43 -0.10 -10.16 -23.09
C GLY A 43 -1.60 -10.31 -23.27
N GLY A 44 -2.01 -11.23 -24.14
CA GLY A 44 -3.38 -11.34 -24.64
C GLY A 44 -4.44 -11.27 -23.56
N GLY A 45 -5.51 -10.52 -23.83
CA GLY A 45 -6.72 -10.62 -23.02
C GLY A 45 -7.20 -12.07 -23.04
N ASP A 46 -7.07 -12.78 -21.91
CA ASP A 46 -7.79 -14.00 -21.50
C ASP A 46 -7.19 -14.66 -20.22
N ASP A 47 -6.17 -14.09 -19.56
CA ASP A 47 -5.50 -14.75 -18.40
C ASP A 47 -6.26 -14.72 -17.06
N TYR A 48 -7.39 -14.01 -16.99
CA TYR A 48 -8.13 -13.79 -15.74
C TYR A 48 -9.61 -14.20 -15.86
N GLY A 49 -10.08 -15.01 -14.91
CA GLY A 49 -11.47 -15.42 -14.77
C GLY A 49 -12.43 -14.28 -14.41
N ALA A 50 -13.68 -14.65 -14.08
CA ALA A 50 -14.69 -13.69 -13.64
C ALA A 50 -14.35 -13.07 -12.26
N VAL A 51 -15.00 -11.96 -11.92
CA VAL A 51 -14.91 -11.40 -10.56
C VAL A 51 -15.70 -12.29 -9.61
N GLU A 52 -15.05 -12.63 -8.50
CA GLU A 52 -15.56 -13.47 -7.42
C GLU A 52 -15.44 -12.74 -6.08
N VAL A 53 -16.31 -13.11 -5.14
CA VAL A 53 -16.28 -12.61 -3.77
C VAL A 53 -15.95 -13.78 -2.86
N ILE A 54 -14.88 -13.64 -2.08
CA ILE A 54 -14.43 -14.63 -1.12
C ILE A 54 -14.45 -13.98 0.26
N ASP A 55 -15.18 -14.55 1.20
CA ASP A 55 -15.11 -14.15 2.60
C ASP A 55 -14.17 -15.12 3.33
N GLY A 56 -13.19 -14.61 4.08
CA GLY A 56 -12.17 -15.46 4.71
C GLY A 56 -11.25 -14.71 5.69
N ARG A 57 -10.40 -15.46 6.39
CA ARG A 57 -9.39 -14.91 7.31
C ARG A 57 -7.99 -15.08 6.73
N VAL A 58 -7.16 -14.06 6.83
CA VAL A 58 -5.74 -14.17 6.46
C VAL A 58 -5.00 -14.96 7.52
N VAL A 59 -4.34 -16.06 7.12
CA VAL A 59 -3.62 -16.96 8.03
C VAL A 59 -2.10 -16.90 7.84
N ASP A 60 -1.63 -16.41 6.70
CA ASP A 60 -0.21 -16.20 6.40
C ASP A 60 -0.02 -15.10 5.35
N GLN A 61 1.13 -14.45 5.36
CA GLN A 61 1.50 -13.42 4.39
C GLN A 61 2.97 -13.54 4.00
N VAL A 62 3.23 -13.51 2.69
CA VAL A 62 4.58 -13.48 2.14
C VAL A 62 4.74 -12.26 1.25
N GLY A 63 5.63 -11.35 1.64
CA GLY A 63 6.02 -10.21 0.82
C GLY A 63 7.11 -10.60 -0.18
N GLY A 64 7.05 -10.03 -1.38
CA GLY A 64 8.03 -10.27 -2.43
C GLY A 64 8.00 -9.25 -3.55
N TYR A 65 8.82 -9.49 -4.56
CA TYR A 65 8.89 -8.68 -5.77
C TYR A 65 8.46 -9.52 -6.96
N GLY A 66 7.62 -8.97 -7.82
CA GLY A 66 7.33 -9.57 -9.11
C GLY A 66 8.49 -9.39 -10.10
N GLU A 67 8.23 -9.68 -11.37
CA GLU A 67 9.27 -9.57 -12.40
C GLU A 67 9.74 -8.12 -12.58
N PRO A 68 11.06 -7.89 -12.66
CA PRO A 68 11.60 -6.56 -12.93
C PRO A 68 11.24 -6.11 -14.34
N VAL A 69 10.87 -4.84 -14.47
CA VAL A 69 10.62 -4.14 -15.73
C VAL A 69 11.48 -2.88 -15.80
N GLU A 70 11.90 -2.46 -16.98
CA GLU A 70 12.64 -1.21 -17.16
C GLU A 70 11.68 -0.01 -17.01
N ALA A 71 12.02 0.93 -16.13
CA ALA A 71 11.25 2.17 -16.02
C ALA A 71 11.48 3.04 -17.25
N SER A 72 10.39 3.52 -17.85
CA SER A 72 10.42 4.27 -19.11
C SER A 72 11.39 5.46 -19.05
N GLY A 73 12.24 5.57 -20.08
CA GLY A 73 13.22 6.65 -20.18
C GLY A 73 14.40 6.56 -19.21
N SER A 74 14.66 5.40 -18.60
CA SER A 74 15.79 5.20 -17.69
C SER A 74 16.39 3.79 -17.83
N ASP A 75 17.64 3.61 -17.38
CA ASP A 75 18.28 2.29 -17.21
C ASP A 75 17.92 1.65 -15.85
N GLN A 76 16.92 2.19 -15.14
CA GLN A 76 16.53 1.71 -13.82
C GLN A 76 15.52 0.57 -13.93
N LEU A 77 15.84 -0.57 -13.31
CA LEU A 77 14.89 -1.67 -13.13
C LEU A 77 13.96 -1.36 -11.96
N VAL A 78 12.66 -1.55 -12.18
CA VAL A 78 11.62 -1.47 -11.15
C VAL A 78 10.87 -2.79 -11.10
N ALA A 79 10.41 -3.22 -9.93
CA ALA A 79 9.50 -4.36 -9.82
C ALA A 79 8.25 -4.01 -9.01
N PRO A 80 7.12 -4.66 -9.30
CA PRO A 80 5.95 -4.55 -8.46
C PRO A 80 6.24 -5.17 -7.09
N GLN A 81 5.99 -4.41 -6.02
CA GLN A 81 5.90 -4.95 -4.67
C GLN A 81 4.64 -5.78 -4.55
N THR A 82 4.79 -7.05 -4.22
CA THR A 82 3.70 -8.01 -4.08
C THR A 82 3.59 -8.50 -2.66
N VAL A 83 2.37 -8.74 -2.20
CA VAL A 83 2.10 -9.46 -0.96
C VAL A 83 1.12 -10.58 -1.29
N LEU A 84 1.55 -11.82 -1.06
CA LEU A 84 0.75 -13.01 -1.22
C LEU A 84 0.10 -13.36 0.12
N LEU A 85 -1.22 -13.30 0.17
CA LEU A 85 -2.01 -13.65 1.33
C LEU A 85 -2.50 -15.09 1.20
N SER A 86 -2.29 -15.89 2.23
CA SER A 86 -3.00 -17.17 2.40
C SER A 86 -4.29 -16.89 3.15
N VAL A 87 -5.43 -17.11 2.50
CA VAL A 87 -6.76 -16.82 3.04
C VAL A 87 -7.52 -18.11 3.27
N ASP A 88 -7.88 -18.39 4.53
CA ASP A 88 -8.77 -19.49 4.90
C ASP A 88 -10.24 -19.07 4.67
N THR A 89 -10.93 -19.78 3.78
CA THR A 89 -12.24 -19.36 3.25
C THR A 89 -13.40 -19.79 4.15
N GLN A 90 -14.33 -18.87 4.41
CA GLN A 90 -15.57 -19.12 5.14
C GLN A 90 -16.64 -19.59 4.13
N GLY A 91 -16.94 -20.90 4.12
CA GLY A 91 -17.97 -21.48 3.24
C GLY A 91 -17.45 -22.16 1.97
N GLY A 92 -16.13 -22.34 1.84
CA GLY A 92 -15.47 -22.97 0.69
C GLY A 92 -14.45 -24.05 1.07
N SER A 93 -13.69 -24.50 0.06
CA SER A 93 -12.72 -25.60 0.20
C SER A 93 -11.30 -25.07 0.44
N GLY A 94 -10.98 -24.75 1.69
CA GLY A 94 -9.61 -24.59 2.17
C GLY A 94 -8.97 -23.21 1.96
N VAL A 95 -7.64 -23.19 1.95
CA VAL A 95 -6.81 -21.98 1.88
C VAL A 95 -6.56 -21.61 0.42
N VAL A 96 -6.89 -20.38 0.07
CA VAL A 96 -6.60 -19.78 -1.25
C VAL A 96 -5.47 -18.78 -1.16
N ARG A 97 -4.81 -18.49 -2.30
CA ARG A 97 -3.74 -17.49 -2.39
C ARG A 97 -4.25 -16.24 -3.09
N VAL A 98 -4.13 -15.08 -2.44
CA VAL A 98 -4.52 -13.78 -2.98
C VAL A 98 -3.28 -12.90 -3.09
N GLU A 99 -2.92 -12.49 -4.30
CA GLU A 99 -1.79 -11.60 -4.59
C GLU A 99 -2.26 -10.15 -4.67
N LEU A 100 -1.56 -9.29 -3.94
CA LEU A 100 -1.78 -7.86 -3.90
C LEU A 100 -0.56 -7.12 -4.43
N VAL A 101 -0.75 -6.28 -5.45
CA VAL A 101 0.30 -5.36 -5.94
C VAL A 101 0.17 -4.04 -5.20
N ARG A 102 1.23 -3.61 -4.51
CA ARG A 102 1.26 -2.40 -3.68
C ARG A 102 1.85 -1.17 -4.39
N GLY A 103 2.37 -1.37 -5.60
CA GLY A 103 3.06 -0.35 -6.38
C GLY A 103 4.38 -0.88 -6.92
N TYR A 104 5.14 -0.04 -7.62
CA TYR A 104 6.44 -0.38 -8.18
C TYR A 104 7.55 0.34 -7.42
N VAL A 105 8.66 -0.35 -7.19
CA VAL A 105 9.86 0.23 -6.60
C VAL A 105 11.08 -0.10 -7.40
N ALA A 106 12.10 0.75 -7.30
CA ALA A 106 13.41 0.47 -7.87
C ALA A 106 13.97 -0.82 -7.25
N LEU A 107 14.38 -1.75 -8.10
CA LEU A 107 15.13 -2.93 -7.71
C LEU A 107 16.62 -2.57 -7.79
N ASP A 108 17.19 -2.26 -6.64
CA ASP A 108 18.63 -2.27 -6.47
C ASP A 108 19.05 -3.46 -5.60
N ALA A 109 20.36 -3.72 -5.53
CA ALA A 109 20.92 -4.81 -4.73
C ALA A 109 20.66 -4.66 -3.21
N THR A 110 20.04 -3.56 -2.77
CA THR A 110 19.72 -3.24 -1.38
C THR A 110 18.22 -3.27 -1.09
N ALA A 111 17.39 -3.76 -2.03
CA ALA A 111 15.95 -3.87 -1.83
C ALA A 111 15.62 -4.62 -0.52
N GLU A 112 15.00 -3.91 0.42
CA GLU A 112 14.60 -4.47 1.71
C GLU A 112 13.44 -5.46 1.53
N PRO A 113 13.30 -6.48 2.39
CA PRO A 113 12.15 -7.39 2.33
C PRO A 113 10.83 -6.62 2.34
N VAL A 114 9.90 -6.99 1.46
CA VAL A 114 8.57 -6.36 1.43
C VAL A 114 7.82 -6.69 2.73
N PRO A 115 7.44 -5.68 3.53
CA PRO A 115 6.77 -5.92 4.79
C PRO A 115 5.35 -6.48 4.56
N PRO A 116 4.84 -7.31 5.49
CA PRO A 116 3.45 -7.76 5.44
C PRO A 116 2.50 -6.58 5.56
N ILE A 117 1.24 -6.80 5.17
CA ILE A 117 0.19 -5.79 5.28
C ILE A 117 -0.44 -5.90 6.67
N ASP A 118 -0.62 -4.76 7.31
CA ASP A 118 -1.38 -4.66 8.55
C ASP A 118 -2.88 -4.85 8.23
N LEU A 119 -3.34 -6.08 8.42
CA LEU A 119 -4.73 -6.48 8.23
C LEU A 119 -5.31 -6.86 9.59
N PRO A 120 -6.55 -6.47 9.89
CA PRO A 120 -7.19 -6.86 11.14
C PRO A 120 -7.39 -8.38 11.19
N ASP A 121 -7.25 -8.97 12.38
CA ASP A 121 -7.53 -10.40 12.62
C ASP A 121 -9.04 -10.67 12.71
N GLU A 122 -9.73 -10.45 11.59
CA GLU A 122 -11.17 -10.67 11.43
C GLU A 122 -11.46 -11.35 10.08
N VAL A 123 -12.74 -11.68 9.85
CA VAL A 123 -13.17 -12.15 8.53
C VAL A 123 -13.25 -10.95 7.60
N LEU A 124 -12.55 -11.04 6.48
CA LEU A 124 -12.47 -10.03 5.45
C LEU A 124 -13.15 -10.53 4.19
N ARG A 125 -13.70 -9.59 3.42
CA ARG A 125 -14.28 -9.81 2.10
C ARG A 125 -13.26 -9.42 1.03
N PHE A 126 -12.97 -10.35 0.13
CA PHE A 126 -12.03 -10.20 -0.98
C PHE A 126 -12.79 -10.19 -2.30
N THR A 127 -12.73 -9.09 -3.05
CA THR A 127 -13.29 -8.98 -4.41
C THR A 127 -12.18 -9.20 -5.43
N VAL A 128 -12.08 -10.42 -5.95
CA VAL A 128 -10.90 -10.93 -6.66
C VAL A 128 -11.26 -11.54 -8.01
N ARG A 129 -10.26 -11.81 -8.85
CA ARG A 129 -10.38 -12.61 -10.08
C ARG A 129 -9.30 -13.70 -10.05
N GLN A 130 -9.64 -14.91 -10.43
CA GLN A 130 -8.65 -16.00 -10.50
C GLN A 130 -7.78 -15.86 -11.75
N ARG A 131 -6.47 -15.89 -11.58
CA ARG A 131 -5.49 -16.04 -12.65
C ARG A 131 -5.36 -17.52 -13.05
N SER A 132 -4.92 -17.79 -14.27
CA SER A 132 -4.76 -19.15 -14.82
C SER A 132 -3.86 -20.09 -14.00
N ASP A 133 -2.97 -19.58 -13.15
CA ASP A 133 -2.12 -20.33 -12.22
C ASP A 133 -2.81 -20.68 -10.88
N GLY A 134 -4.08 -20.31 -10.71
CA GLY A 134 -4.87 -20.54 -9.52
C GLY A 134 -4.68 -19.50 -8.40
N VAL A 135 -3.89 -18.45 -8.63
CA VAL A 135 -3.75 -17.32 -7.69
C VAL A 135 -4.85 -16.30 -7.96
N TYR A 136 -5.46 -15.77 -6.90
CA TYR A 136 -6.43 -14.71 -6.99
C TYR A 136 -5.74 -13.35 -6.97
N VAL A 137 -6.17 -12.41 -7.81
CA VAL A 137 -5.68 -11.02 -7.82
C VAL A 137 -6.83 -10.06 -7.58
N CYS A 138 -6.54 -8.82 -7.19
CA CYS A 138 -7.59 -7.79 -7.01
C CYS A 138 -8.40 -7.59 -8.29
N GLY A 139 -9.72 -7.80 -8.20
CA GLY A 139 -10.64 -7.61 -9.33
C GLY A 139 -11.07 -6.16 -9.48
N VAL A 140 -11.28 -5.47 -8.36
CA VAL A 140 -11.72 -4.06 -8.28
C VAL A 140 -11.11 -3.43 -7.02
N ALA A 141 -10.71 -2.15 -7.08
CA ALA A 141 -10.27 -1.40 -5.90
C ALA A 141 -11.43 -0.65 -5.23
N PRO A 142 -11.58 -0.68 -3.89
CA PRO A 142 -10.79 -1.47 -2.93
C PRO A 142 -11.13 -2.97 -3.00
N CYS A 143 -10.13 -3.84 -3.02
CA CYS A 143 -10.34 -5.29 -3.15
C CYS A 143 -10.54 -6.02 -1.83
N ILE A 144 -10.17 -5.39 -0.69
CA ILE A 144 -10.35 -5.95 0.65
C ILE A 144 -11.26 -5.02 1.43
N THR A 145 -12.36 -5.55 1.92
CA THR A 145 -13.30 -4.85 2.80
C THR A 145 -13.61 -5.71 4.03
N ARG A 146 -14.27 -5.14 5.04
CA ARG A 146 -14.84 -5.95 6.12
C ARG A 146 -15.95 -6.84 5.57
N ALA A 147 -16.03 -8.07 6.05
CA ALA A 147 -17.22 -8.89 5.85
C ALA A 147 -18.33 -8.38 6.77
N GLU A 148 -19.57 -8.35 6.26
CA GLU A 148 -20.76 -7.93 7.00
C GLU A 148 -21.38 -9.08 7.80
#